data_AF-A0A159Z9P0-F1
#
_entry.id   AF-A0A159Z9P0-F1
#
_cell.length_a   1.000
_cell.length_b   1.000
_cell.length_c   1.000
_cell.angle_alpha   90.00
_cell.angle_beta   90.00
_cell.angle_gamma   90.00
#
_symmetry.space_group_name_H-M   'P 1'
#
loop_
_entity.id
_entity.type
_entity.pdbx_description
1 polymer ?
#
loop_
_entity_poly.entity_id
_entity_poly.type
_entity_poly.pdbx_seq_one_letter_code
_entity_poly.pdbx_strand_id
1 'polypeptide(L)'
;MLAECERRFLKGGSAASYFDMVAGTSTGGIIALGMAAGMRAEEVLEIYMRHGSEIFPQPWTPPTRFGRAMCRFRGYPAGHSDLKPASIPE
;
A
#
# COMPACT_ATOMS: atom_id res chain seq x y z
N MET A 1 3.74 -5.08 -9.13
CA MET A 1 4.95 -5.37 -9.93
C MET A 1 5.85 -6.38 -9.22
N LEU A 2 6.43 -6.06 -8.06
CA LEU A 2 7.39 -6.96 -7.38
C LEU A 2 6.81 -8.36 -7.11
N ALA A 3 5.59 -8.46 -6.57
CA ALA A 3 4.89 -9.72 -6.36
C ALA A 3 4.68 -10.54 -7.66
N GLU A 4 4.45 -9.85 -8.78
CA GLU A 4 4.33 -10.53 -10.09
C GLU A 4 5.67 -11.06 -10.57
N CYS A 5 6.77 -10.33 -10.35
CA CYS A 5 8.12 -10.80 -10.65
C CYS A 5 8.47 -12.04 -9.81
N GLU A 6 8.17 -12.03 -8.51
CA GLU A 6 8.38 -13.20 -7.64
C GLU A 6 7.58 -14.41 -8.11
N ARG A 7 6.30 -14.23 -8.47
CA ARG A 7 5.47 -15.30 -9.04
C ARG A 7 6.08 -15.91 -10.30
N ARG A 8 6.46 -15.07 -11.27
CA ARG A 8 6.95 -15.52 -12.58
C ARG A 8 8.34 -16.16 -12.53
N PHE A 9 9.25 -15.57 -11.76
CA PHE A 9 10.67 -15.91 -11.83
C PHE A 9 11.17 -16.68 -10.62
N LEU A 10 10.54 -16.52 -9.45
CA LEU A 10 11.04 -17.05 -8.18
C LEU A 10 10.15 -18.16 -7.59
N LYS A 11 9.02 -18.50 -8.23
CA LYS A 11 8.12 -19.60 -7.82
C LYS A 11 7.70 -19.53 -6.33
N GLY A 12 7.47 -18.32 -5.82
CA GLY A 12 7.11 -18.10 -4.42
C GLY A 12 8.30 -17.91 -3.48
N GLY A 13 9.52 -17.74 -3.98
CA GLY A 13 10.64 -17.19 -3.21
C GLY A 13 10.54 -15.67 -3.04
N SER A 14 11.11 -15.14 -1.95
CA SER A 14 11.25 -13.70 -1.75
C SER A 14 12.37 -13.14 -2.62
N ALA A 15 12.12 -12.01 -3.28
CA ALA A 15 13.16 -11.28 -4.00
C ALA A 15 14.25 -10.74 -3.07
N ALA A 16 13.99 -10.63 -1.76
CA ALA A 16 14.94 -10.08 -0.79
C ALA A 16 16.25 -10.86 -0.73
N SER A 17 16.24 -12.19 -0.94
CA SER A 17 17.45 -13.01 -0.90
C SER A 17 18.43 -12.75 -2.06
N TYR A 18 18.02 -11.96 -3.06
CA TYR A 18 18.84 -11.64 -4.23
C TYR A 18 19.50 -10.26 -4.15
N PHE A 19 19.18 -9.47 -3.12
CA PHE A 19 19.73 -8.13 -2.96
C PHE A 19 20.41 -8.00 -1.61
N ASP A 20 21.67 -7.56 -1.61
CA ASP A 20 22.41 -7.27 -0.37
C ASP A 20 21.80 -6.07 0.39
N MET A 21 21.10 -5.19 -0.33
CA MET A 21 20.45 -4.01 0.24
C MET A 21 19.14 -3.70 -0.50
N VAL A 22 18.09 -3.44 0.27
CA VAL A 22 16.79 -2.95 -0.23
C VAL A 22 16.51 -1.59 0.41
N ALA A 23 16.18 -0.60 -0.40
CA ALA A 23 15.86 0.75 0.05
C ALA A 23 14.59 1.27 -0.62
N GLY A 24 13.87 2.16 0.07
CA GLY A 24 12.68 2.82 -0.46
C GLY A 24 12.26 4.00 0.38
N THR A 25 11.44 4.89 -0.20
CA THR A 25 10.94 6.11 0.45
C THR A 25 9.41 6.10 0.50
N SER A 26 8.83 6.71 1.52
CA SER A 26 7.37 6.70 1.76
C SER A 26 6.84 5.24 1.82
N THR A 27 5.79 4.91 1.06
CA THR A 27 5.29 3.53 0.85
C THR A 27 6.40 2.54 0.50
N GLY A 28 7.39 2.96 -0.30
CA GLY A 28 8.54 2.14 -0.66
C GLY A 28 9.42 1.77 0.53
N GLY A 29 9.45 2.58 1.59
CA GLY A 29 10.20 2.29 2.81
C GLY A 29 9.56 1.15 3.62
N ILE A 30 8.22 1.15 3.73
CA ILE A 30 7.48 0.05 4.35
C ILE A 30 7.70 -1.25 3.55
N ILE A 31 7.68 -1.16 2.21
CA ILE A 31 7.99 -2.31 1.35
C ILE A 31 9.42 -2.79 1.62
N ALA A 32 10.40 -1.90 1.63
CA ALA A 32 11.80 -2.24 1.89
C ALA A 32 11.99 -2.94 3.25
N LEU A 33 11.29 -2.49 4.30
CA LEU A 33 11.30 -3.13 5.61
C LEU A 33 10.71 -4.56 5.57
N GLY A 34 9.58 -4.75 4.88
CA GLY A 34 8.99 -6.08 4.71
C GLY A 34 9.91 -7.04 3.96
N MET A 35 10.53 -6.57 2.88
CA MET A 35 11.53 -7.35 2.14
C MET A 35 12.74 -7.67 3.03
N ALA A 36 13.27 -6.71 3.78
CA ALA A 36 14.40 -6.92 4.70
C ALA A 36 14.08 -7.93 5.82
N ALA A 37 12.81 -8.07 6.20
CA ALA A 37 12.33 -9.10 7.13
C ALA A 37 12.18 -10.49 6.48
N GLY A 38 12.54 -10.66 5.20
CA GLY A 38 12.44 -11.91 4.47
C GLY A 38 11.04 -12.23 3.94
N MET A 39 10.11 -11.28 4.01
CA MET A 39 8.75 -11.47 3.48
C MET A 39 8.79 -11.57 1.96
N ARG A 40 7.83 -12.31 1.39
CA ARG A 40 7.50 -12.22 -0.04
C ARG A 40 6.80 -10.91 -0.30
N ALA A 41 6.98 -10.35 -1.49
CA ALA A 41 6.29 -9.14 -1.91
C ALA A 41 4.76 -9.30 -1.93
N GLU A 42 4.24 -10.52 -2.11
CA GLU A 42 2.79 -10.81 -1.96
C GLU A 42 2.31 -10.59 -0.51
N GLU A 43 3.09 -11.00 0.48
CA GLU A 43 2.73 -10.84 1.89
C GLU A 43 2.73 -9.35 2.29
N VAL A 44 3.69 -8.59 1.76
CA VAL A 44 3.71 -7.12 1.92
C VAL A 44 2.51 -6.48 1.24
N LEU A 45 2.12 -6.93 0.05
CA LEU A 45 0.93 -6.45 -0.66
C LEU A 45 -0.34 -6.71 0.15
N GLU A 46 -0.47 -7.90 0.75
CA GLU A 46 -1.61 -8.25 1.59
C GLU A 46 -1.77 -7.31 2.79
N ILE A 47 -0.68 -6.85 3.40
CA ILE A 47 -0.74 -5.86 4.50
C ILE A 47 -1.44 -4.59 4.02
N TYR A 48 -1.07 -4.06 2.86
CA TYR A 48 -1.72 -2.86 2.30
C TYR A 48 -3.18 -3.11 1.93
N MET A 49 -3.52 -4.28 1.40
CA MET A 49 -4.90 -4.59 1.02
C MET A 49 -5.81 -4.79 2.22
N ARG A 50 -5.31 -5.45 3.29
CA ARG A 50 -6.10 -5.74 4.49
C ARG A 50 -6.15 -4.56 5.46
N HIS A 51 -5.02 -3.89 5.68
CA HIS A 51 -4.86 -2.86 6.70
C HIS A 51 -4.68 -1.45 6.11
N GLY A 52 -4.81 -1.26 4.80
CA GLY A 52 -4.56 0.04 4.16
C GLY A 52 -5.42 1.17 4.71
N SER A 53 -6.69 0.90 5.08
CA SER A 53 -7.58 1.87 5.71
C SER A 53 -7.23 2.19 7.16
N GLU A 54 -6.56 1.28 7.86
CA GLU A 54 -6.06 1.50 9.23
C GLU A 54 -4.74 2.26 9.21
N ILE A 55 -3.85 1.92 8.27
CA ILE A 55 -2.54 2.58 8.07
C ILE A 55 -2.73 3.99 7.52
N PHE A 56 -3.65 4.18 6.56
CA PHE A 56 -3.97 5.45 5.94
C PHE A 56 -5.46 5.77 6.10
N PRO A 57 -5.90 6.18 7.30
CA PRO A 57 -7.29 6.47 7.56
C PRO A 57 -7.76 7.65 6.71
N GLN A 58 -8.98 7.54 6.19
CA GLN A 58 -9.63 8.64 5.50
C GLN A 58 -9.90 9.76 6.52
N PRO A 59 -9.55 11.02 6.21
CA PRO A 59 -9.94 12.14 7.05
C PRO A 59 -11.46 12.21 7.19
N TRP A 60 -11.91 12.45 8.42
CA TRP A 60 -13.29 12.84 8.65
C TRP A 60 -13.55 14.19 7.96
N THR A 61 -14.51 14.21 7.02
CA THR A 61 -14.96 15.44 6.37
C THR A 61 -16.39 15.75 6.83
N PRO A 62 -16.63 16.92 7.45
CA PRO A 62 -17.99 17.27 7.90
C PRO A 62 -18.92 17.43 6.68
N PRO A 63 -20.19 16.99 6.75
CA PRO A 63 -21.15 17.07 5.63
C PRO A 63 -21.62 18.51 5.33
N THR A 64 -21.15 19.52 6.07
CA THR A 64 -21.50 20.92 5.86
C THR A 64 -20.66 21.55 4.74
N ARG A 65 -21.26 22.47 3.97
CA ARG A 65 -20.56 23.21 2.90
C ARG A 65 -19.31 23.94 3.40
N PHE A 66 -19.37 24.43 4.64
CA PHE A 66 -18.25 25.08 5.32
C PHE A 66 -17.15 24.07 5.73
N GLY A 67 -17.54 22.89 6.21
CA GLY A 67 -16.63 21.80 6.55
C GLY A 67 -15.81 21.29 5.35
N ARG A 68 -16.46 21.12 4.20
CA ARG A 68 -15.81 20.69 2.95
C ARG A 68 -14.80 21.72 2.43
N ALA A 69 -15.09 23.02 2.59
CA ALA A 69 -14.17 24.10 2.25
C ALA A 69 -12.93 24.10 3.15
N MET A 70 -13.10 23.91 4.46
CA MET A 70 -11.97 23.82 5.40
C MET A 70 -11.04 22.64 5.13
N CYS A 71 -11.57 21.45 4.81
CA CYS A 71 -10.73 20.29 4.49
C CYS A 71 -9.88 20.51 3.23
N ARG A 72 -10.43 21.24 2.24
CA ARG A 72 -9.73 21.60 1.01
C ARG A 72 -8.60 22.60 1.25
N PHE A 73 -8.74 23.49 2.24
CA PHE A 73 -7.67 24.39 2.71
C PHE A 73 -6.58 23.67 3.53
N ARG A 74 -6.91 22.59 4.24
CA ARG A 74 -5.96 21.79 5.06
C ARG A 74 -5.27 20.66 4.29
N GLY A 75 -5.40 20.61 2.96
CA GLY A 75 -4.71 19.62 2.12
C GLY A 75 -5.28 18.20 2.19
N TYR A 76 -6.49 18.01 2.73
CA TYR A 76 -7.14 16.70 2.73
C TYR A 76 -7.95 16.51 1.43
N PRO A 77 -7.58 15.53 0.57
CA PRO A 77 -8.32 15.27 -0.66
C PRO A 77 -9.72 14.76 -0.31
N ALA A 78 -10.73 15.38 -0.90
CA ALA A 78 -12.11 14.96 -0.73
C ALA A 78 -12.35 13.62 -1.46
N GLY A 79 -12.44 12.53 -0.68
CA GLY A 79 -13.09 11.28 -1.05
C GLY A 79 -12.49 10.49 -2.23
N HIS A 80 -11.74 9.42 -1.92
CA HIS A 80 -11.62 8.25 -2.79
C HIS A 80 -12.48 7.13 -2.20
N SER A 81 -13.77 7.13 -2.52
CA SER A 81 -14.74 6.13 -2.05
C SER A 81 -14.87 4.91 -2.98
N ASP A 82 -13.83 4.56 -3.75
CA ASP A 82 -13.91 3.47 -4.75
C ASP A 82 -12.59 2.71 -4.94
N LEU A 83 -12.11 2.03 -3.90
CA LEU A 83 -11.21 0.88 -4.08
C LEU A 83 -11.98 -0.39 -3.74
N LYS A 84 -12.77 -0.88 -4.70
CA LYS A 84 -13.18 -2.28 -4.73
C LYS A 84 -11.89 -3.11 -4.74
N PRO A 85 -11.74 -4.17 -3.92
CA PRO A 85 -10.61 -5.07 -4.04
C PRO A 85 -10.60 -5.57 -5.48
N ALA A 86 -9.47 -5.37 -6.18
CA ALA A 86 -9.28 -5.96 -7.49
C ALA A 86 -9.39 -7.48 -7.29
N SER A 87 -10.44 -8.07 -7.83
CA SER A 87 -10.59 -9.52 -7.97
C SER A 87 -9.39 -10.02 -8.75
N ILE A 88 -8.47 -10.70 -8.07
CA ILE A 88 -7.33 -11.39 -8.68
C ILE A 88 -7.94 -12.56 -9.46
N PRO A 89 -7.86 -12.59 -10.81
CA PRO A 89 -8.25 -13.79 -11.55
C PRO A 89 -7.23 -14.90 -11.23
N GLU A 90 -7.73 -16.13 -11.10
CA GLU A 90 -6.93 -17.36 -10.91
C GLU A 90 -5.87 -17.57 -12.00
#